data_AF-A0A6A4UNS0-F1
#
_entry.id   AF-A0A6A4UNS0-F1
#
_cell.length_a   1.000
_cell.length_b   1.000
_cell.length_c   1.000
_cell.angle_alpha   90.00
_cell.angle_beta   90.00
_cell.angle_gamma   90.00
#
_symmetry.space_group_name_H-M   'P 1'
#
loop_
_entity.id
_entity.type
_entity.pdbx_description
1 polymer ?
#
loop_
_entity_poly.entity_id
_entity_poly.type
_entity_poly.pdbx_seq_one_letter_code
_entity_poly.pdbx_strand_id
1 'polypeptide(L)'
;MTLLFDPARFTNLIWQLNTALSWLLILLPATIALAGYASLAQRSDDRIRAWVQVITGSLLTLWLLAPWQPTDPAIRAANATITLFTYGYVLQDWLRELWRSSGLPRWAHWLVFVTFLATLLCAAVMGYQIYLLDRP
;
A
#
# COMPACT_ATOMS: atom_id res chain seq x y z
N MET A 1 -28.48 3.30 25.26
CA MET A 1 -27.13 3.71 24.81
C MET A 1 -26.08 3.01 25.68
N THR A 2 -25.98 1.69 25.58
CA THR A 2 -25.20 0.83 26.49
C THR A 2 -24.54 -0.31 25.72
N LEU A 3 -23.98 0.02 24.56
CA LEU A 3 -23.01 -0.80 23.82
C LEU A 3 -21.65 -0.09 23.80
N LEU A 4 -21.35 0.64 24.87
CA LEU A 4 -20.05 1.23 25.13
C LEU A 4 -19.08 0.08 25.50
N PHE A 5 -18.32 -0.33 24.49
CA PHE A 5 -16.99 -0.93 24.56
C PHE A 5 -16.81 -2.11 25.52
N ASP A 6 -17.04 -3.32 25.00
CA ASP A 6 -16.27 -4.49 25.47
C ASP A 6 -14.80 -4.25 25.05
N PRO A 7 -13.88 -3.97 26.00
CA PRO A 7 -12.51 -3.61 25.66
C PRO A 7 -11.81 -4.74 24.89
N ALA A 8 -12.14 -5.99 25.16
CA ALA A 8 -11.55 -7.13 24.46
C ALA A 8 -12.01 -7.18 22.99
N ARG A 9 -13.28 -6.91 22.71
CA ARG A 9 -13.78 -6.81 21.32
C ARG A 9 -13.13 -5.67 20.56
N PHE A 10 -12.96 -4.51 21.21
CA PHE A 10 -12.31 -3.36 20.60
C PHE A 10 -10.84 -3.66 20.27
N THR A 11 -10.07 -4.18 21.23
CA THR A 11 -8.66 -4.54 21.02
C THR A 11 -8.50 -5.57 19.91
N ASN A 12 -9.38 -6.59 19.87
CA ASN A 12 -9.38 -7.58 18.79
C ASN A 12 -9.67 -6.96 17.42
N LEU A 13 -10.63 -6.04 17.34
CA LEU A 13 -10.95 -5.32 16.10
C LEU A 13 -9.76 -4.49 15.61
N ILE A 14 -9.14 -3.70 16.48
CA ILE A 14 -7.97 -2.88 16.11
C ILE A 14 -6.80 -3.76 15.68
N TRP A 15 -6.56 -4.87 16.37
CA TRP A 15 -5.52 -5.82 15.98
C TRP A 15 -5.79 -6.39 14.58
N GLN A 16 -7.02 -6.84 14.30
CA GLN A 16 -7.41 -7.35 12.98
C GLN A 16 -7.27 -6.29 11.88
N LEU A 17 -7.74 -5.07 12.12
CA LEU A 17 -7.62 -3.95 11.18
C LEU A 17 -6.16 -3.57 10.93
N ASN A 18 -5.32 -3.55 11.97
CA ASN A 18 -3.90 -3.25 11.84
C ASN A 18 -3.16 -4.35 11.05
N THR A 19 -3.47 -5.62 11.30
CA THR A 19 -2.94 -6.74 10.52
C THR A 19 -3.38 -6.66 9.07
N ALA A 20 -4.67 -6.42 8.80
CA ALA A 20 -5.20 -6.25 7.45
C ALA A 20 -4.55 -5.08 6.73
N LEU A 21 -4.44 -3.91 7.38
CA LEU A 21 -3.81 -2.73 6.82
C LEU A 21 -2.33 -2.97 6.49
N SER A 22 -1.60 -3.67 7.36
CA SER A 22 -0.19 -4.01 7.13
C SER A 22 -0.03 -4.89 5.88
N TRP A 23 -0.88 -5.90 5.71
CA TRP A 23 -0.89 -6.73 4.49
C TRP A 23 -1.28 -5.94 3.25
N LEU A 24 -2.30 -5.09 3.33
CA LEU A 24 -2.74 -4.24 2.22
C LEU A 24 -1.66 -3.25 1.78
N LEU A 25 -0.92 -2.70 2.74
CA LEU A 25 0.24 -1.86 2.47
C LEU A 25 1.32 -2.66 1.74
N ILE A 26 1.66 -3.89 2.16
CA ILE A 26 2.62 -4.75 1.46
C ILE A 26 2.13 -5.13 0.05
N LEU A 27 0.84 -5.44 -0.10
CA LEU A 27 0.26 -5.89 -1.37
C LEU A 27 0.22 -4.78 -2.41
N LEU A 28 0.01 -3.52 -2.01
CA LEU A 28 -0.10 -2.40 -2.94
C LEU A 28 1.12 -2.27 -3.89
N PRO A 29 2.38 -2.16 -3.43
CA PRO A 29 3.54 -2.11 -4.32
C PRO A 29 3.75 -3.42 -5.08
N ALA A 30 3.34 -4.57 -4.53
CA ALA A 30 3.42 -5.85 -5.22
C ALA A 30 2.49 -5.91 -6.43
N THR A 31 1.24 -5.44 -6.28
CA THR A 31 0.28 -5.35 -7.39
C THR A 31 0.72 -4.33 -8.44
N ILE A 32 1.38 -3.25 -8.05
CA ILE A 32 1.95 -2.26 -8.99
C ILE A 32 3.11 -2.87 -9.78
N ALA A 33 4.00 -3.63 -9.14
CA ALA A 33 5.06 -4.36 -9.83
C ALA A 33 4.48 -5.38 -10.83
N LEU A 34 3.42 -6.09 -10.44
CA LEU A 34 2.71 -7.02 -11.33
C LEU A 34 2.08 -6.30 -12.53
N ALA A 35 1.46 -5.13 -12.33
CA ALA A 35 0.92 -4.31 -13.41
C ALA A 35 2.02 -3.87 -14.39
N GLY A 36 3.16 -3.39 -13.85
CA GLY A 36 4.31 -3.01 -14.67
C GLY A 36 4.91 -4.17 -15.47
N TYR A 37 4.88 -5.38 -14.92
CA TYR A 37 5.33 -6.58 -15.61
C TYR A 37 4.34 -7.02 -16.70
N ALA A 38 3.05 -7.05 -16.37
CA ALA A 38 1.98 -7.46 -17.28
C ALA A 38 1.83 -6.50 -18.49
N SER A 39 2.19 -5.24 -18.33
CA SER A 39 2.16 -4.22 -19.38
C SER A 39 3.43 -4.17 -20.24
N LEU A 40 4.49 -4.94 -19.93
CA LEU A 40 5.77 -4.88 -20.64
C LEU A 40 5.63 -5.03 -22.15
N ALA A 41 4.73 -5.90 -22.60
CA ALA A 41 4.47 -6.12 -24.03
C ALA A 41 3.82 -4.91 -24.71
N GLN A 42 3.06 -4.09 -23.98
CA GLN A 42 2.43 -2.87 -24.50
C GLN A 42 3.33 -1.63 -24.37
N ARG A 43 4.48 -1.74 -23.69
CA ARG A 43 5.43 -0.64 -23.44
C ARG A 43 6.70 -0.79 -24.28
N SER A 44 6.58 -1.07 -25.58
CA SER A 44 7.73 -1.22 -26.49
C SER A 44 8.68 -0.03 -26.46
N ASP A 45 8.13 1.18 -26.35
CA ASP A 45 8.87 2.43 -26.47
C ASP A 45 9.41 2.96 -25.13
N ASP A 46 8.97 2.39 -24.00
CA ASP A 46 9.34 2.83 -22.64
C ASP A 46 9.67 1.63 -21.72
N ARG A 47 10.31 0.62 -22.30
CA ARG A 47 10.60 -0.66 -21.63
C ARG A 47 11.53 -0.52 -20.43
N ILE A 48 12.45 0.45 -20.47
CA ILE A 48 13.35 0.75 -19.34
C ILE A 48 12.53 1.23 -18.14
N ARG A 49 11.61 2.19 -18.33
CA ARG A 49 10.77 2.68 -17.24
C ARG A 49 9.84 1.60 -16.70
N ALA A 50 9.33 0.72 -17.56
CA ALA A 50 8.54 -0.42 -17.12
C ALA A 50 9.33 -1.32 -16.15
N TRP A 51 10.59 -1.61 -16.47
CA TRP A 51 11.46 -2.35 -15.56
C TRP A 51 11.79 -1.61 -14.29
N VAL A 52 11.99 -0.29 -14.33
CA VAL A 52 12.17 0.53 -13.12
C VAL A 52 10.95 0.38 -12.20
N GLN A 53 9.73 0.51 -12.73
CA GLN A 53 8.50 0.30 -11.96
C GLN A 53 8.45 -1.09 -11.30
N VAL A 54 8.74 -2.14 -12.06
CA VAL A 54 8.75 -3.53 -11.58
C VAL A 54 9.77 -3.71 -10.46
N ILE A 55 11.00 -3.22 -10.65
CA ILE A 55 12.09 -3.34 -9.68
C ILE A 55 11.75 -2.54 -8.42
N THR A 56 11.36 -1.27 -8.54
CA THR A 56 11.07 -0.43 -7.38
C THR A 56 9.86 -0.95 -6.59
N GLY A 57 8.79 -1.40 -7.25
CA GLY A 57 7.64 -2.00 -6.58
C GLY A 57 8.01 -3.31 -5.87
N SER A 58 8.83 -4.16 -6.50
CA SER A 58 9.30 -5.42 -5.89
C SER A 58 10.21 -5.15 -4.69
N LEU A 59 11.16 -4.22 -4.80
CA LEU A 59 12.05 -3.85 -3.71
C LEU A 59 11.30 -3.25 -2.53
N LEU A 60 10.31 -2.38 -2.78
CA LEU A 60 9.45 -1.85 -1.71
C LEU A 60 8.63 -2.97 -1.04
N THR A 61 8.11 -3.91 -1.81
CA THR A 61 7.39 -5.09 -1.26
C THR A 61 8.30 -5.89 -0.34
N LEU A 62 9.52 -6.21 -0.79
CA LEU A 62 10.50 -6.94 0.00
C LEU A 62 10.95 -6.15 1.24
N TRP A 63 11.10 -4.83 1.11
CA TRP A 63 11.42 -3.94 2.22
C TRP A 63 10.37 -4.01 3.34
N LEU A 64 9.09 -4.02 2.98
CA LEU A 64 7.98 -4.07 3.94
C LEU A 64 7.78 -5.48 4.54
N LEU A 65 8.22 -6.51 3.84
CA LEU A 65 8.24 -7.89 4.35
C LEU A 65 9.44 -8.15 5.26
N ALA A 66 10.50 -7.35 5.16
CA ALA A 66 11.69 -7.54 5.97
C ALA A 66 11.35 -7.32 7.45
N PRO A 67 11.76 -8.23 8.36
CA PRO A 67 11.49 -8.10 9.80
C PRO A 67 12.38 -7.07 10.49
N TRP A 68 12.75 -5.98 9.79
CA TRP A 68 13.66 -4.96 10.29
C TRP A 68 12.90 -3.82 10.97
N GLN A 69 13.04 -3.71 12.29
CA GLN A 69 12.41 -2.67 13.09
C GLN A 69 13.49 -1.88 13.84
N PRO A 70 14.00 -0.78 13.26
CA PRO A 70 15.04 0.02 13.92
C PRO A 70 14.52 0.57 15.26
N THR A 71 15.38 0.56 16.28
CA THR A 71 15.05 1.07 17.62
C THR A 71 15.40 2.55 17.77
N ASP A 72 16.44 3.00 17.07
CA ASP A 72 16.88 4.40 17.06
C ASP A 72 15.78 5.33 16.49
N PRO A 73 15.38 6.39 17.21
CA PRO A 73 14.31 7.30 16.76
C PRO A 73 14.59 7.99 15.43
N ALA A 74 15.83 8.42 15.17
CA ALA A 74 16.20 9.10 13.93
C ALA A 74 16.16 8.13 12.74
N ILE A 75 16.64 6.89 12.94
CA ILE A 75 16.57 5.84 11.91
C ILE A 75 15.12 5.44 11.63
N ARG A 76 14.25 5.32 12.65
CA ARG A 76 12.82 5.07 12.45
C ARG A 76 12.15 6.15 11.61
N ALA A 77 12.40 7.42 11.93
CA ALA A 77 11.85 8.54 11.17
C ALA A 77 12.34 8.56 9.72
N ALA A 78 13.64 8.32 9.51
CA ALA A 78 14.23 8.21 8.18
C ALA A 78 13.62 7.05 7.39
N ASN A 79 13.48 5.87 8.00
CA ASN A 79 12.85 4.71 7.38
C ASN A 79 11.40 5.00 6.95
N ALA A 80 10.59 5.58 7.83
CA ALA A 80 9.21 5.95 7.52
C ALA A 80 9.14 6.96 6.37
N THR A 81 10.04 7.95 6.38
CA THR A 81 10.12 8.99 5.34
C THR A 81 10.50 8.40 3.98
N ILE A 82 11.56 7.60 3.92
CA ILE A 82 11.99 6.92 2.69
C ILE A 82 10.88 6.03 2.16
N THR A 83 10.26 5.23 3.03
CA THR A 83 9.13 4.35 2.68
C THR A 83 7.99 5.15 2.05
N LEU A 84 7.58 6.26 2.67
CA LEU A 84 6.52 7.12 2.16
C LEU A 84 6.86 7.71 0.78
N PHE A 85 8.08 8.20 0.59
CA PHE A 85 8.53 8.70 -0.71
C PHE A 85 8.57 7.62 -1.78
N THR A 86 9.03 6.40 -1.44
CA THR A 86 9.03 5.27 -2.37
C THR A 86 7.61 4.87 -2.75
N TYR A 87 6.66 4.87 -1.80
CA TYR A 87 5.24 4.67 -2.11
C TYR A 87 4.71 5.71 -3.09
N GLY A 88 4.95 7.00 -2.80
CA GLY A 88 4.51 8.09 -3.67
C GLY A 88 5.08 7.96 -5.09
N TYR A 89 6.36 7.59 -5.20
CA TYR A 89 7.02 7.35 -6.47
C TYR A 89 6.38 6.18 -7.25
N VAL A 90 6.21 5.03 -6.61
CA VAL A 90 5.66 3.82 -7.26
C VAL A 90 4.20 4.05 -7.69
N LEU A 91 3.40 4.75 -6.87
CA LEU A 91 2.03 5.11 -7.21
C LEU A 91 1.97 6.11 -8.36
N GLN A 92 2.84 7.13 -8.37
CA GLN A 92 2.92 8.10 -9.46
C GLN A 92 3.32 7.44 -10.79
N ASP A 93 4.27 6.52 -10.76
CA ASP A 93 4.72 5.83 -11.97
C ASP A 93 3.62 4.90 -12.51
N TRP A 94 2.91 4.19 -11.63
CA TRP A 94 1.73 3.41 -12.02
C TRP A 94 0.60 4.27 -12.60
N LEU A 95 0.30 5.43 -12.03
CA LEU A 95 -0.72 6.35 -12.58
C LEU A 95 -0.33 6.85 -13.98
N ARG A 96 0.95 7.17 -14.17
CA ARG A 96 1.49 7.57 -15.47
C ARG A 96 1.38 6.42 -16.48
N GLU A 97 1.67 5.20 -16.05
CA GLU A 97 1.48 4.01 -16.86
C GLU A 97 0.01 3.81 -17.23
N LEU A 98 -0.89 3.79 -16.26
CA LEU A 98 -2.33 3.61 -16.44
C LEU A 98 -2.88 4.56 -17.52
N TRP A 99 -2.43 5.82 -17.47
CA TRP A 99 -2.76 6.82 -18.47
C TRP A 99 -2.19 6.50 -19.87
N ARG A 100 -0.92 6.10 -19.94
CA ARG A 100 -0.23 5.83 -21.21
C ARG A 100 -0.69 4.54 -21.89
N SER A 101 -0.91 3.47 -21.14
CA SER A 101 -1.34 2.17 -21.68
C SER A 101 -2.84 2.11 -21.95
N SER A 102 -3.58 3.20 -21.69
CA SER A 102 -5.05 3.21 -21.66
C SER A 102 -5.63 2.10 -20.75
N GLY A 103 -4.89 1.79 -19.67
CA GLY A 103 -5.22 0.73 -18.73
C GLY A 103 -5.15 -0.68 -19.30
N LEU A 104 -4.28 -0.95 -20.28
CA LEU A 104 -3.97 -2.31 -20.72
C LEU A 104 -2.72 -2.86 -19.97
N PRO A 105 -2.77 -4.12 -19.50
CA PRO A 105 -3.93 -5.01 -19.48
C PRO A 105 -4.86 -4.68 -18.29
N ARG A 106 -6.17 -4.59 -18.54
CA ARG A 106 -7.16 -4.08 -17.57
C ARG A 106 -7.19 -4.83 -16.25
N TRP A 107 -7.03 -6.15 -16.28
CA TRP A 107 -7.09 -6.98 -15.07
C TRP A 107 -5.99 -6.61 -14.07
N ALA A 108 -4.79 -6.25 -14.54
CA ALA A 108 -3.66 -5.93 -13.68
C ALA A 108 -3.85 -4.56 -13.01
N HIS A 109 -4.35 -3.57 -13.75
CA HIS A 109 -4.69 -2.26 -13.18
C HIS A 109 -5.89 -2.34 -12.23
N TRP A 110 -6.88 -3.19 -12.51
CA TRP A 110 -7.98 -3.45 -11.58
C TRP A 110 -7.50 -4.03 -10.26
N LEU A 111 -6.53 -4.95 -10.28
CA LEU A 111 -5.92 -5.49 -9.08
C LEU A 111 -5.30 -4.39 -8.21
N VAL A 112 -4.55 -3.47 -8.82
CA VAL A 112 -3.98 -2.31 -8.13
C VAL A 112 -5.08 -1.43 -7.54
N PHE A 113 -6.13 -1.13 -8.32
CA PHE A 113 -7.23 -0.28 -7.89
C PHE A 113 -7.99 -0.87 -6.69
N VAL A 114 -8.32 -2.16 -6.74
CA VAL A 114 -9.00 -2.88 -5.65
C VAL A 114 -8.13 -2.87 -4.40
N THR A 115 -6.84 -3.14 -4.53
CA THR A 115 -5.90 -3.14 -3.40
C THR A 115 -5.79 -1.75 -2.80
N PHE A 116 -5.65 -0.71 -3.64
CA PHE A 116 -5.60 0.68 -3.20
C PHE A 116 -6.87 1.12 -2.45
N LEU A 117 -8.05 0.81 -2.99
CA LEU A 117 -9.32 1.13 -2.36
C LEU A 117 -9.50 0.39 -1.03
N ALA A 118 -9.13 -0.89 -0.98
CA ALA A 118 -9.16 -1.67 0.25
C ALA A 118 -8.23 -1.06 1.32
N THR A 119 -7.02 -0.63 0.95
CA THR A 119 -6.10 0.08 1.86
C THR A 119 -6.73 1.35 2.43
N LEU A 120 -7.32 2.19 1.57
CA LEU A 120 -7.96 3.44 2.00
C LEU A 120 -9.16 3.17 2.94
N LEU A 121 -10.01 2.20 2.60
CA LEU A 121 -11.15 1.83 3.42
C LEU A 121 -10.70 1.29 4.78
N CYS A 122 -9.70 0.40 4.81
CA CYS A 122 -9.18 -0.15 6.05
C CYS A 122 -8.58 0.94 6.96
N ALA A 123 -7.80 1.86 6.38
CA ALA A 123 -7.23 3.00 7.10
C ALA A 123 -8.33 3.95 7.63
N ALA A 124 -9.36 4.24 6.82
CA ALA A 124 -10.48 5.08 7.22
C ALA A 124 -11.29 4.47 8.36
N VAL A 125 -11.59 3.16 8.29
CA VAL A 125 -12.30 2.44 9.36
C VAL A 125 -11.48 2.45 10.64
N MET A 126 -10.19 2.12 10.58
CA MET A 126 -9.30 2.15 11.74
C MET A 126 -9.23 3.54 12.37
N GLY A 127 -9.06 4.59 11.57
CA GLY A 127 -9.06 5.98 12.03
C GLY A 127 -10.38 6.41 12.66
N TYR A 128 -11.51 5.99 12.09
CA TYR A 128 -12.83 6.25 12.65
C TYR A 128 -13.04 5.58 14.02
N GLN A 129 -12.58 4.33 14.19
CA GLN A 129 -12.66 3.62 15.47
C GLN A 129 -11.82 4.30 16.55
N ILE A 130 -10.62 4.78 16.20
CA ILE A 130 -9.77 5.55 17.13
C ILE A 130 -10.43 6.88 17.49
N TYR A 131 -10.95 7.61 16.50
CA TYR A 131 -11.63 8.87 16.72
C TYR A 131 -12.86 8.75 17.64
N LEU A 132 -13.61 7.65 17.54
CA LEU A 132 -14.74 7.40 18.44
C LEU A 132 -14.33 7.21 19.91
N LEU A 133 -13.11 6.74 20.18
CA LEU A 133 -12.57 6.63 21.54
C LEU A 133 -12.13 7.98 22.11
N ASP A 134 -11.58 8.85 21.26
CA ASP A 134 -11.09 10.18 21.66
C ASP A 134 -12.23 11.20 21.82
N ARG A 135 -13.48 10.81 21.57
CA ARG A 135 -14.64 11.67 21.83
C ARG A 135 -14.91 11.79 23.33
N PRO A 136 -15.11 13.00 23.86
CA PRO A 136 -15.50 13.22 25.25
C PRO A 136 -16.90 12.68 25.56
#